data_AF-A0A1S1Y532-F1
#
_entry.id   AF-A0A1S1Y532-F1
#
_cell.length_a   1.000
_cell.length_b   1.000
_cell.length_c   1.000
_cell.angle_alpha   90.00
_cell.angle_beta   90.00
_cell.angle_gamma   90.00
#
_symmetry.space_group_name_H-M   'P 1'
#
loop_
_entity.id
_entity.type
_entity.pdbx_description
1 polymer ?
#
loop_
_entity_poly.entity_id
_entity_poly.type
_entity_poly.pdbx_seq_one_letter_code
_entity_poly.pdbx_strand_id
1 'polypeptide(L)' 'MAKQEIDLFDQEWLEDSKTGKFSRVAIGAEDSTWRCNNCGAGDADPHEHGCQSCGEEPDWY' A
#
# COMPACT_ATOMS: atom_id res chain seq x y z
N MET A 1 -23.68 20.94 10.57
CA MET A 1 -23.28 20.17 9.38
C MET A 1 -21.77 20.29 9.26
N ALA A 2 -21.01 19.48 10.00
CA ALA A 2 -19.56 19.44 9.84
C ALA A 2 -19.29 18.73 8.52
N LYS A 3 -18.72 19.43 7.54
CA LYS A 3 -18.13 18.78 6.36
C LYS A 3 -16.98 17.95 6.92
N GLN A 4 -17.16 16.65 6.97
CA GLN A 4 -16.07 15.73 7.26
C GLN A 4 -15.14 15.85 6.06
N GLU A 5 -14.11 16.69 6.20
CA GLU A 5 -12.92 16.62 5.38
C GLU A 5 -12.40 15.20 5.58
N ILE A 6 -12.70 14.31 4.62
CA ILE A 6 -12.07 13.00 4.56
C ILE A 6 -10.61 13.34 4.36
N ASP A 7 -9.85 13.22 5.44
CA ASP A 7 -8.42 13.39 5.42
C ASP A 7 -7.89 12.34 4.45
N LEU A 8 -7.64 12.74 3.19
CA LEU A 8 -7.21 11.85 2.11
C LEU A 8 -5.83 11.23 2.39
N PHE A 9 -5.21 11.54 3.54
CA PHE A 9 -3.99 10.96 4.06
C PHE A 9 -4.23 9.86 5.13
N ASP A 10 -5.46 9.62 5.58
CA ASP A 10 -5.76 8.63 6.62
C ASP A 10 -6.03 7.24 6.03
N GLN A 11 -5.12 6.77 5.16
CA GLN A 11 -5.11 5.35 4.82
C GLN A 11 -4.48 4.61 5.99
N GLU A 12 -5.31 3.84 6.71
CA GLU A 12 -4.84 3.05 7.84
C GLU A 12 -3.79 2.04 7.37
N TRP A 13 -2.60 2.12 7.95
CA TRP A 13 -1.56 1.13 7.74
C TRP A 13 -1.96 -0.18 8.43
N LEU A 14 -1.88 -1.29 7.70
CA LEU A 14 -2.26 -2.62 8.19
C LEU A 14 -1.03 -3.47 8.50
N GLU A 15 -0.12 -3.60 7.52
CA GLU A 15 1.11 -4.39 7.66
C GLU A 15 2.17 -3.98 6.63
N ASP A 16 3.40 -4.42 6.87
CA ASP A 16 4.50 -4.32 5.91
C ASP A 16 4.83 -5.70 5.32
N SER A 17 5.40 -5.71 4.12
CA SER A 17 5.98 -6.90 3.52
C SER A 17 7.21 -7.38 4.30
N LYS A 18 7.70 -8.59 4.00
CA LYS A 18 8.79 -9.25 4.75
C LYS A 18 10.02 -8.36 4.98
N THR A 19 10.39 -7.54 4.00
CA THR A 19 11.55 -6.64 4.08
C THR A 19 11.18 -5.16 4.27
N GLY A 20 9.88 -4.85 4.38
CA GLY A 20 9.39 -3.47 4.52
C GLY A 20 9.37 -2.66 3.23
N LYS A 21 9.53 -3.30 2.07
CA LYS A 21 9.52 -2.63 0.76
C LYS A 21 8.11 -2.20 0.33
N PHE A 22 7.10 -2.90 0.83
CA PHE A 22 5.70 -2.61 0.54
C PHE A 22 4.92 -2.52 1.84
N SER A 23 3.93 -1.64 1.87
CA SER A 23 3.00 -1.50 2.99
C SER A 23 1.58 -1.72 2.51
N ARG A 24 0.84 -2.58 3.21
CA ARG A 24 -0.59 -2.78 2.98
C ARG A 24 -1.36 -1.72 3.75
N VAL A 25 -2.25 -1.03 3.05
CA VAL A 25 -3.07 0.04 3.62
C VAL A 25 -4.54 -0.22 3.33
N ALA A 26 -5.42 0.19 4.25
CA ALA A 26 -6.86 0.16 4.05
C ALA A 26 -7.29 1.22 3.03
N ILE A 27 -8.14 0.84 2.08
CA ILE A 27 -8.75 1.73 1.08
C ILE A 27 -10.29 1.72 1.12
N GLY A 28 -10.85 1.06 2.14
CA GLY A 28 -12.27 0.92 2.39
C GLY A 28 -12.49 0.20 3.71
N ALA A 29 -13.74 -0.09 4.05
CA ALA A 29 -14.06 -0.80 5.31
C ALA A 29 -13.54 -2.25 5.32
N GLU A 30 -13.51 -2.90 4.16
CA GLU A 30 -13.10 -4.30 4.01
C GLU A 30 -12.03 -4.47 2.90
N ASP A 31 -11.62 -3.37 2.27
CA ASP A 31 -10.68 -3.35 1.15
C ASP A 31 -9.31 -2.84 1.58
N SER A 32 -8.26 -3.44 1.03
CA SER A 32 -6.88 -3.02 1.24
C SER A 32 -6.08 -3.10 -0.06
N THR A 33 -5.03 -2.29 -0.17
CA THR A 33 -4.07 -2.36 -1.29
C THR A 33 -2.64 -2.32 -0.78
N TRP A 34 -1.71 -2.86 -1.56
CA TRP A 34 -0.28 -2.78 -1.29
C TRP A 34 0.31 -1.56 -2.00
N ARG A 35 1.08 -0.79 -1.23
CA ARG A 35 1.83 0.36 -1.73
C ARG A 35 3.32 0.08 -1.74
N CYS A 36 3.99 0.53 -2.79
CA CYS A 36 5.44 0.51 -2.84
C CYS A 36 5.99 1.67 -2.01
N ASN A 37 6.82 1.39 -1.00
CA ASN A 37 7.40 2.43 -0.15
C ASN A 37 8.50 3.23 -0.85
N ASN A 38 9.05 2.69 -1.94
CA ASN A 38 10.09 3.35 -2.73
C ASN A 38 9.50 4.46 -3.63
N CYS A 39 8.38 4.19 -4.33
CA CYS A 39 7.81 5.13 -5.30
C CYS A 39 6.38 5.58 -5.02
N GLY A 40 5.69 4.98 -4.06
CA GLY A 40 4.31 5.30 -3.68
C GLY A 40 3.22 4.69 -4.58
N ALA A 41 3.58 3.84 -5.54
CA ALA A 41 2.59 3.17 -6.41
C ALA A 41 1.58 2.35 -5.57
N GLY A 42 0.30 2.45 -5.92
CA GLY A 42 -0.83 1.91 -5.15
C GLY A 42 -1.37 0.55 -5.60
N ASP A 43 -0.64 -0.12 -6.49
CA ASP A 43 -0.96 -1.41 -7.12
C ASP A 43 0.23 -2.38 -7.02
N ALA A 44 1.08 -2.21 -6.00
CA ALA A 44 2.22 -3.10 -5.83
C ALA A 44 1.76 -4.50 -5.41
N ASP A 45 2.59 -5.50 -5.70
CA ASP A 45 2.31 -6.89 -5.31
C ASP A 45 3.57 -7.52 -4.70
N PRO A 46 3.72 -7.54 -3.37
CA PRO A 46 4.90 -8.12 -2.74
C PRO A 46 5.05 -9.64 -2.99
N HIS A 47 4.01 -10.35 -3.46
CA HIS A 47 4.01 -11.80 -3.59
C HIS A 47 4.59 -12.28 -4.93
N GLU A 48 4.10 -11.70 -6.04
CA GLU A 48 4.43 -12.20 -7.38
C GLU A 48 5.14 -11.18 -8.27
N HIS A 49 4.72 -9.91 -8.23
CA HIS A 49 5.10 -8.94 -9.27
C HIS A 49 5.91 -7.74 -8.78
N GLY A 50 6.07 -7.57 -7.47
CA GLY A 50 6.71 -6.41 -6.87
C GLY A 50 6.03 -5.08 -7.24
N CYS A 51 6.82 -4.03 -7.45
CA CYS A 51 6.32 -2.76 -7.98
C CYS A 51 6.53 -2.69 -9.49
N GLN A 52 5.44 -2.74 -10.26
CA GLN A 52 5.51 -2.57 -11.71
C GLN A 52 5.84 -1.14 -12.15
N SER A 53 5.68 -0.14 -11.26
CA SER A 53 5.99 1.26 -11.57
C SER A 53 7.48 1.60 -11.47
N CYS A 54 8.18 1.14 -10.43
CA CYS A 54 9.61 1.43 -10.22
C CYS A 54 10.53 0.22 -10.38
N GLY A 55 9.98 -0.97 -10.61
CA GLY A 55 10.73 -2.21 -10.78
C GLY A 55 11.25 -2.83 -9.48
N GLU A 56 10.67 -2.45 -8.33
CA GLU A 56 11.01 -3.08 -7.05
C GLU A 56 10.59 -4.56 -7.09
N GLU A 57 11.49 -5.47 -6.70
CA GLU A 57 11.21 -6.92 -6.73
C GLU A 57 10.21 -7.34 -5.63
N PRO A 58 9.39 -8.39 -5.86
CA PRO A 58 8.56 -8.98 -4.83
C PRO A 58 9.43 -9.49 -3.67
N ASP A 59 8.95 -9.33 -2.44
CA ASP A 59 9.71 -9.65 -1.23
C ASP A 59 8.93 -10.50 -0.22
N TRP A 60 7.83 -11.15 -0.61
CA TRP A 60 7.02 -11.94 0.32
C TRP A 60 7.70 -13.22 0.83
N TYR A 61 8.63 -13.80 0.05
CA TYR A 61 9.23 -15.11 0.31
C TYR A 61 10.62 -15.08 0.95
#